data_AF-A0A1Y1XVE2-F1
#
_entry.id   AF-A0A1Y1XVE2-F1
#
_cell.length_a   1.000
_cell.length_b   1.000
_cell.length_c   1.000
_cell.angle_alpha   90.00
_cell.angle_beta   90.00
_cell.angle_gamma   90.00
#
_symmetry.space_group_name_H-M   'P 1'
#
loop_
_entity.id
_entity.type
_entity.pdbx_description
1 polymer ?
#
loop_
_entity_poly.entity_id
_entity_poly.type
_entity_poly.pdbx_seq_one_letter_code
_entity_poly.pdbx_strand_id
1 'polypeptide(L)'
;MLACIEQYLVSHSDQSQDFLSSILNLQRDRLISTFQRFLDEQLRAIEETKVQTKKRSGMLSFVVIFPNFVARLEHSLGSTNTDVRLLVNQAYGRIVKTVFDSLDAIAKEADSMNADDKEQLNIHILTMG
;
A
#
# COMPACT_ATOMS: atom_id res chain seq x y z
N MET A 1 -0.49 19.18 -2.81
CA MET A 1 0.71 19.96 -2.38
C MET A 1 1.97 19.53 -3.12
N LEU A 2 2.41 18.26 -3.01
CA LEU A 2 3.62 17.78 -3.68
C LEU A 2 3.57 17.96 -5.21
N ALA A 3 2.48 17.54 -5.85
CA ALA A 3 2.25 17.74 -7.29
C ALA A 3 2.27 19.23 -7.69
N CYS A 4 1.66 20.09 -6.87
CA CYS A 4 1.64 21.54 -7.12
C CYS A 4 3.04 22.17 -7.06
N ILE A 5 3.87 21.75 -6.10
CA ILE A 5 5.26 22.23 -5.97
C ILE A 5 6.07 21.83 -7.22
N GLU A 6 5.90 20.59 -7.68
CA GLU A 6 6.60 20.09 -8.86
C GLU A 6 6.16 20.82 -10.14
N GLN A 7 4.85 21.02 -10.33
CA GLN A 7 4.35 21.83 -11.46
C GLN A 7 4.87 23.27 -11.42
N TYR A 8 4.95 23.88 -10.24
CA TYR A 8 5.47 25.23 -10.09
C TYR A 8 6.95 25.29 -10.48
N LEU A 9 7.76 24.35 -9.99
CA LEU A 9 9.17 24.25 -10.34
C LEU A 9 9.40 24.03 -11.84
N VAL A 10 8.58 23.18 -12.48
CA VAL A 10 8.65 22.94 -13.94
C VAL A 10 8.23 24.16 -14.74
N SER A 11 7.18 24.87 -14.33
CA SER A 11 6.68 26.04 -15.06
C SER A 11 7.55 27.30 -14.90
N HIS A 12 8.39 27.35 -13.87
CA HIS A 12 9.23 28.50 -13.54
C HIS A 12 10.73 28.18 -13.61
N SER A 13 11.12 27.11 -14.32
CA SER A 13 12.52 26.68 -14.47
C SER A 13 13.44 27.76 -15.03
N ASP A 14 12.90 28.64 -15.87
CA ASP A 14 13.65 29.67 -16.59
C ASP A 14 13.72 31.01 -15.85
N GLN A 15 13.10 31.10 -14.66
CA GLN A 15 13.13 32.29 -13.83
C GLN A 15 14.31 32.26 -12.86
N SER A 16 15.03 33.38 -12.75
CA SER A 16 16.20 33.56 -11.88
C SER A 16 15.84 33.69 -10.40
N GLN A 17 15.02 32.78 -9.86
CA GLN A 17 14.61 32.74 -8.46
C GLN A 17 15.22 31.55 -7.71
N ASP A 18 16.55 31.43 -7.80
CA ASP A 18 17.31 30.29 -7.27
C ASP A 18 17.04 29.99 -5.79
N PHE A 19 16.86 31.04 -4.97
CA PHE A 19 16.56 30.90 -3.56
C PHE A 19 15.20 30.23 -3.32
N LEU A 20 14.15 30.67 -4.03
CA LEU A 20 12.81 30.09 -3.91
C LEU A 20 12.81 28.66 -4.44
N SER A 21 13.43 28.41 -5.59
CA SER A 21 13.59 27.08 -6.17
C SER A 21 14.31 26.13 -5.22
N SER A 22 15.35 26.61 -4.50
CA SER A 22 16.07 25.83 -3.50
C SER A 22 15.18 25.42 -2.32
N ILE A 23 14.39 26.35 -1.79
CA ILE A 23 13.45 26.06 -0.68
C ILE A 23 12.37 25.07 -1.12
N LEU A 24 11.81 25.27 -2.32
CA LEU A 24 10.77 24.40 -2.86
C LEU A 24 11.28 22.99 -3.15
N ASN A 25 12.50 22.84 -3.66
CA ASN A 25 13.14 21.54 -3.82
C ASN A 25 13.36 20.84 -2.48
N LEU A 26 13.87 21.54 -1.46
CA LEU A 26 14.03 20.98 -0.12
C LEU A 26 12.68 20.48 0.44
N GLN A 27 11.62 21.26 0.26
CA GLN A 27 10.29 20.86 0.72
C GLN A 27 9.71 19.70 -0.09
N ARG A 28 9.96 19.66 -1.41
CA ARG A 28 9.60 18.54 -2.29
C ARG A 28 10.22 17.25 -1.77
N ASP A 29 11.52 17.25 -1.50
CA ASP A 29 12.25 16.06 -1.07
C ASP A 29 11.79 15.57 0.31
N ARG A 30 11.48 16.49 1.24
CA ARG A 30 10.87 16.15 2.54
C ARG A 30 9.49 15.50 2.39
N LEU A 31 8.66 15.99 1.49
CA LEU A 31 7.34 15.43 1.21
C LEU A 31 7.45 14.04 0.56
N ILE A 32 8.39 13.85 -0.37
CA ILE A 32 8.68 12.54 -0.98
C ILE A 32 9.11 11.55 0.09
N SER A 33 10.06 11.91 0.94
CA SER A 33 10.54 11.05 2.03
C SER A 33 9.41 10.67 3.00
N THR A 34 8.55 11.63 3.33
CA THR A 34 7.38 11.39 4.20
C THR A 34 6.39 10.42 3.54
N PHE A 35 6.11 10.60 2.25
CA PHE A 35 5.24 9.71 1.49
C PHE A 35 5.80 8.29 1.41
N GLN A 36 7.09 8.13 1.13
CA GLN A 36 7.75 6.83 1.09
C GLN A 36 7.67 6.11 2.45
N ARG A 37 7.95 6.81 3.55
CA ARG A 37 7.81 6.24 4.90
C ARG A 37 6.37 5.80 5.18
N PHE A 38 5.40 6.65 4.86
CA PHE A 38 3.99 6.30 5.01
C PHE A 38 3.64 5.02 4.22
N LEU A 39 4.12 4.91 2.97
CA LEU A 39 3.90 3.71 2.17
C LEU A 39 4.51 2.47 2.82
N ASP A 40 5.75 2.54 3.28
CA ASP A 40 6.41 1.40 3.93
C ASP A 40 5.66 0.96 5.20
N GLU A 41 5.10 1.91 5.96
CA GLU A 41 4.21 1.63 7.10
C GLU A 41 2.92 0.94 6.66
N GLN A 42 2.29 1.38 5.55
CA GLN A 42 1.08 0.73 5.03
C GLN A 42 1.37 -0.69 4.54
N LEU A 43 2.48 -0.91 3.84
CA LEU A 43 2.90 -2.24 3.36
C LEU A 43 3.13 -3.19 4.54
N ARG A 44 3.83 -2.71 5.57
CA ARG A 44 4.05 -3.46 6.81
C ARG A 44 2.73 -3.80 7.51
N ALA A 45 1.78 -2.86 7.61
CA ALA A 45 0.49 -3.11 8.24
C ALA A 45 -0.35 -4.16 7.48
N ILE A 46 -0.33 -4.12 6.14
CA ILE A 46 -0.98 -5.15 5.30
C ILE A 46 -0.35 -6.51 5.59
N GLU A 47 0.97 -6.57 5.62
CA GLU A 47 1.67 -7.80 5.94
C GLU A 47 1.35 -8.30 7.35
N GLU A 48 1.37 -7.46 8.40
CA GLU A 48 1.06 -7.90 9.76
C GLU A 48 -0.37 -8.46 9.91
N THR A 49 -1.30 -8.03 9.04
CA THR A 49 -2.69 -8.54 9.01
C THR A 49 -2.73 -10.05 8.74
N LYS A 50 -1.76 -10.61 8.00
CA LYS A 50 -1.67 -12.06 7.72
C LYS A 50 -1.67 -12.91 9.00
N VAL A 51 -1.04 -12.40 10.07
CA VAL A 51 -0.92 -13.12 11.36
C VAL A 51 -2.22 -13.06 12.17
N GLN A 52 -3.02 -11.99 12.01
CA GLN A 52 -4.21 -11.74 12.83
C GLN A 52 -5.49 -12.38 12.29
N THR A 53 -5.55 -12.69 10.99
CA THR A 53 -6.75 -13.23 10.34
C THR A 53 -7.04 -14.70 10.70
N LYS A 54 -6.14 -15.40 11.40
CA LYS A 54 -6.27 -16.82 11.83
C LYS A 54 -7.56 -17.19 12.56
N LYS A 55 -8.39 -16.23 13.00
CA LYS A 55 -9.64 -16.46 13.75
C LYS A 55 -10.86 -15.66 13.26
N ARG A 56 -10.76 -14.86 12.20
CA ARG A 56 -11.85 -13.97 11.76
C ARG A 56 -12.15 -14.16 10.27
N SER A 57 -13.35 -14.67 9.98
CA SER A 57 -13.91 -14.69 8.63
C SER A 57 -14.58 -13.34 8.36
N GLY A 58 -14.07 -12.60 7.37
CA GLY A 58 -14.58 -11.28 7.03
C GLY A 58 -13.73 -10.56 5.97
N MET A 59 -14.24 -9.43 5.48
CA MET A 59 -13.54 -8.61 4.49
C MET A 59 -12.33 -7.93 5.15
N LEU A 60 -11.16 -8.08 4.54
CA LEU A 60 -9.94 -7.46 5.04
C LEU A 60 -9.99 -5.94 4.85
N SER A 61 -9.77 -5.19 5.94
CA SER A 61 -9.92 -3.72 5.94
C SER A 61 -9.12 -3.02 4.84
N PHE A 62 -7.92 -3.53 4.51
CA PHE A 62 -7.10 -2.94 3.46
C PHE A 62 -7.75 -3.02 2.07
N VAL A 63 -8.53 -4.08 1.78
CA VAL A 63 -9.23 -4.24 0.49
C VAL A 63 -10.33 -3.19 0.35
N VAL A 64 -11.00 -2.85 1.46
CA VAL A 64 -12.06 -1.83 1.50
C VAL A 64 -11.51 -0.41 1.42
N ILE A 65 -10.38 -0.18 2.09
CA ILE A 65 -9.80 1.17 2.23
C ILE A 65 -9.04 1.57 0.96
N PHE A 66 -8.41 0.62 0.27
CA PHE A 66 -7.54 0.90 -0.88
C PHE A 66 -8.20 1.74 -1.99
N PRO A 67 -9.43 1.47 -2.47
CA PRO A 67 -10.07 2.29 -3.50
C PRO A 67 -10.26 3.76 -3.08
N ASN A 68 -10.64 3.98 -1.81
CA ASN A 68 -10.80 5.33 -1.26
C ASN A 68 -9.45 6.06 -1.16
N PHE A 69 -8.39 5.34 -0.80
CA PHE A 69 -7.04 5.87 -0.77
C PHE A 69 -6.58 6.31 -2.17
N VAL A 70 -6.77 5.46 -3.18
CA VAL A 70 -6.46 5.78 -4.58
C VAL A 70 -7.23 7.02 -5.02
N ALA A 71 -8.55 7.08 -4.79
CA ALA A 71 -9.37 8.22 -5.18
C ALA A 71 -8.89 9.55 -4.57
N ARG A 72 -8.47 9.55 -3.30
CA ARG A 72 -7.94 10.75 -2.62
C ARG A 72 -6.58 11.17 -3.18
N LEU A 73 -5.71 10.22 -3.50
CA LEU A 73 -4.43 10.51 -4.13
C LEU A 73 -4.60 11.06 -5.54
N GLU A 74 -5.46 10.44 -6.35
CA GLU A 74 -5.78 10.88 -7.71
C GLU A 74 -6.35 12.31 -7.72
N HIS A 75 -7.27 12.60 -6.80
CA HIS A 75 -7.77 13.97 -6.64
C HIS A 75 -6.65 14.97 -6.30
N SER A 76 -5.71 14.57 -5.45
CA SER A 76 -4.57 15.42 -5.04
C SER A 76 -3.51 15.60 -6.13
N LEU A 77 -3.43 14.63 -7.05
CA LEU A 77 -2.45 14.58 -8.13
C LEU A 77 -3.00 15.23 -9.41
N GLY A 78 -4.31 15.38 -9.56
CA GLY A 78 -4.93 16.10 -10.68
C GLY A 78 -4.60 15.46 -12.03
N SER A 79 -4.44 16.26 -13.09
CA SER A 79 -4.07 15.80 -14.44
C SER A 79 -2.56 15.88 -14.71
N THR A 80 -1.73 15.91 -13.67
CA THR A 80 -0.30 16.18 -13.82
C THR A 80 0.46 14.96 -14.34
N ASN A 81 1.33 15.18 -15.33
CA ASN A 81 2.27 14.19 -15.85
C ASN A 81 3.69 14.57 -15.41
N THR A 82 3.96 14.42 -14.11
CA THR A 82 5.22 14.83 -13.46
C THR A 82 5.88 13.62 -12.77
N ASP A 83 7.09 13.74 -12.21
CA ASP A 83 7.77 12.60 -11.60
C ASP A 83 6.99 12.07 -10.38
N VAL A 84 6.24 12.94 -9.69
CA VAL A 84 5.34 12.52 -8.60
C VAL A 84 4.23 11.59 -9.11
N ARG A 85 3.80 11.70 -10.38
CA ARG A 85 2.86 10.73 -10.98
C ARG A 85 3.48 9.34 -11.06
N LEU A 86 4.73 9.26 -11.53
CA LEU A 86 5.46 8.00 -11.60
C LEU A 86 5.65 7.40 -10.21
N LEU A 87 6.02 8.23 -9.22
CA LEU A 87 6.16 7.81 -7.82
C LEU A 87 4.86 7.21 -7.25
N VAL A 88 3.73 7.87 -7.50
CA VAL A 88 2.41 7.39 -7.03
C VAL A 88 1.97 6.11 -7.75
N ASN A 89 2.22 6.00 -9.06
CA ASN A 89 1.94 4.77 -9.81
C ASN A 89 2.75 3.57 -9.29
N GLN A 90 4.04 3.79 -9.00
CA GLN A 90 4.89 2.76 -8.37
C GLN A 90 4.36 2.36 -7.00
N ALA A 91 3.87 3.33 -6.21
CA ALA A 91 3.26 3.07 -4.91
C ALA A 91 2.01 2.18 -5.03
N TYR A 92 1.14 2.45 -6.01
CA TYR A 92 -0.02 1.60 -6.29
C TYR A 92 0.40 0.18 -6.61
N GLY A 93 1.39 0.00 -7.49
CA GLY A 93 1.90 -1.33 -7.83
C GLY A 93 2.43 -2.09 -6.62
N ARG A 94 3.20 -1.43 -5.75
CA ARG A 94 3.71 -2.02 -4.50
C ARG A 94 2.58 -2.46 -3.58
N ILE A 95 1.60 -1.58 -3.32
CA ILE A 95 0.48 -1.89 -2.42
C ILE A 95 -0.35 -3.05 -2.98
N VAL A 96 -0.73 -2.99 -4.26
CA VAL A 96 -1.55 -4.04 -4.90
C VAL A 96 -0.84 -5.37 -4.84
N LYS A 97 0.46 -5.41 -5.15
CA LYS A 97 1.27 -6.62 -5.05
C LYS A 97 1.24 -7.19 -3.63
N THR A 98 1.57 -6.38 -2.63
CA THR A 98 1.58 -6.82 -1.22
C THR A 98 0.20 -7.29 -0.74
N VAL A 99 -0.88 -6.66 -1.21
CA VAL A 99 -2.25 -7.11 -0.96
C VAL A 99 -2.49 -8.51 -1.52
N PHE A 100 -2.15 -8.76 -2.79
CA PHE A 100 -2.33 -10.08 -3.41
C PHE A 100 -1.45 -11.15 -2.78
N ASP A 101 -0.18 -10.84 -2.50
CA ASP A 101 0.74 -11.76 -1.83
C ASP A 101 0.22 -12.13 -0.43
N SER A 102 -0.36 -11.16 0.30
CA SER A 102 -0.98 -11.39 1.62
C SER A 102 -2.25 -12.24 1.52
N LEU A 103 -3.09 -12.01 0.51
CA LEU A 103 -4.29 -12.80 0.27
C LEU A 103 -3.97 -14.27 -0.08
N ASP A 104 -2.97 -14.49 -0.94
CA ASP A 104 -2.51 -15.82 -1.33
C ASP A 104 -1.94 -16.59 -0.13
N ALA A 105 -1.15 -15.92 0.72
CA ALA A 105 -0.64 -16.51 1.96
C ALA A 105 -1.76 -16.91 2.93
N ILE A 106 -2.76 -16.03 3.12
CA ILE A 106 -3.92 -16.31 3.97
C ILE A 106 -4.73 -17.49 3.42
N ALA A 107 -4.94 -17.56 2.10
CA ALA A 107 -5.68 -18.65 1.46
C ALA A 107 -4.99 -20.01 1.65
N LYS A 108 -3.67 -20.07 1.40
CA LYS A 108 -2.87 -21.28 1.60
C LYS A 108 -2.87 -21.75 3.06
N GLU A 109 -2.76 -20.82 4.00
CA GLU A 109 -2.79 -21.15 5.42
C GLU A 109 -4.19 -21.68 5.83
N ALA A 110 -5.27 -21.07 5.33
CA ALA A 110 -6.63 -21.55 5.58
C ALA A 110 -6.87 -22.98 5.03
N ASP A 111 -6.39 -23.29 3.83
CA ASP A 111 -6.48 -24.64 3.25
C ASP A 111 -5.70 -25.67 4.08
N SER A 112 -4.52 -25.29 4.59
CA SER A 112 -3.71 -26.17 5.44
C SER A 112 -4.37 -26.48 6.79
N MET A 113 -5.01 -25.48 7.44
CA MET A 113 -5.74 -25.68 8.69
C MET A 113 -6.95 -26.59 8.50
N ASN A 114 -7.70 -26.40 7.41
CA ASN A 114 -8.86 -27.24 7.09
C ASN A 114 -8.48 -28.71 6.80
N ALA A 115 -7.28 -28.95 6.26
CA ALA A 115 -6.77 -30.30 6.04
C ALA A 115 -6.39 -30.98 7.36
N ASP A 116 -5.70 -30.27 8.24
CA ASP A 116 -5.31 -30.77 9.57
C ASP A 116 -6.53 -31.09 10.44
N ASP A 117 -7.54 -30.20 10.47
CA ASP A 117 -8.81 -30.44 11.19
C ASP A 117 -9.52 -31.71 10.69
N LYS A 118 -9.54 -31.96 9.37
CA LYS A 118 -10.11 -33.18 8.79
C LYS A 118 -9.33 -34.43 9.17
N GLU A 119 -8.00 -34.35 9.17
CA GLU A 119 -7.14 -35.46 9.55
C GLU A 119 -7.29 -35.80 11.05
N GLN A 120 -7.33 -34.80 11.93
CA GLN A 120 -7.59 -34.97 13.35
C GLN A 120 -8.97 -35.60 13.63
N LEU A 121 -10.02 -35.16 12.92
CA LEU A 121 -11.35 -35.78 13.01
C LEU A 121 -11.33 -37.25 12.59
N ASN A 122 -10.59 -37.58 11.52
CA ASN A 122 -10.50 -38.95 11.03
C ASN A 122 -9.74 -39.87 12.01
N ILE A 123 -8.64 -39.38 12.60
CA ILE A 123 -7.91 -40.07 13.68
C ILE A 123 -8.83 -40.31 14.88
N HIS A 124 -9.59 -39.29 15.30
CA HIS A 124 -10.51 -39.42 16.43
C HIS A 124 -11.57 -40.50 16.21
N ILE A 125 -12.17 -40.58 15.02
CA ILE A 125 -13.13 -41.63 14.66
C ILE A 125 -12.47 -43.02 14.72
N LEU A 126 -11.27 -43.17 14.16
CA LEU A 126 -10.53 -44.44 14.13
C LEU A 126 -10.11 -44.95 15.52
N THR A 127 -9.89 -44.04 16.49
CA THR A 127 -9.41 -44.42 17.82
C THR A 127 -10.55 -44.69 18.81
N MET A 128 -11.77 -44.29 18.46
CA MET A 128 -12.98 -44.41 19.30
C MET A 128 -13.93 -45.53 18.85
N GLY A 129 -13.66 -46.20 17.72
CA GLY A 129 -14.39 -47.37 17.22
C GLY A 129 -13.64 -48.67 17.48
#